data_AF-A0A436F4S7-F1
#
_entry.id   AF-A0A436F4S7-F1
#
_cell.length_a   1.000
_cell.length_b   1.000
_cell.length_c   1.000
_cell.angle_alpha   90.00
_cell.angle_beta   90.00
_cell.angle_gamma   90.00
#
_symmetry.space_group_name_H-M   'P 1'
#
loop_
_entity.id
_entity.type
_entity.pdbx_description
1 polymer ?
#
loop_
_entity_poly.entity_id
_entity_poly.type
_entity_poly.pdbx_seq_one_letter_code
_entity_poly.pdbx_strand_id
1 'polypeptide(L)'
;DFSGYRPKNFGMGYQGDVSIRQALQLSLNVPAIRVLDAVGPTRLMARFRQAGVSPILPVNEAPGLAIGLGGVGVTLRDLVQLYTGLANGGKTHTLHDGTEPADAERTSATILDGQANWQIIDILSGVKPPEGALQRGIAYKTGTSYGYRDAWSVGFDGRYVLGVWVGRPDAGAVPGLSGYVSAAPILFEGFVRSGLATVPLPGKPPGMFSPRREDLPVTLARFGAGSDGLVQATVSEPAPTIIFPPDGARVDLGTNSADASPLVLKLQGGRAPFRWLANGKPLAGIDRRRTATWQPDGAGYSTLTVIDAAGRAASVKVFVE
;
A
#
# COMPACT_ATOMS: atom_id res chain seq x y z
N ASP A 1 -2.19 11.76 -1.30
CA ASP A 1 -3.22 11.96 -2.34
C ASP A 1 -2.52 11.70 -3.64
N PHE A 2 -3.01 10.73 -4.41
CA PHE A 2 -2.47 10.36 -5.73
C PHE A 2 -3.55 10.72 -6.76
N SER A 3 -3.70 12.01 -7.04
CA SER A 3 -4.71 12.53 -7.97
C SER A 3 -6.14 12.07 -7.66
N GLY A 4 -6.56 12.14 -6.38
CA GLY A 4 -7.88 11.73 -5.92
C GLY A 4 -7.91 10.35 -5.27
N TYR A 5 -6.91 9.49 -5.51
CA TYR A 5 -6.78 8.20 -4.82
C TYR A 5 -6.12 8.36 -3.44
N ARG A 6 -6.82 7.90 -2.38
CA ARG A 6 -6.42 8.11 -0.98
C ARG A 6 -6.43 6.78 -0.20
N PRO A 7 -5.41 5.92 -0.38
CA PRO A 7 -5.32 4.67 0.36
C PRO A 7 -5.12 4.93 1.86
N LYS A 8 -5.79 4.14 2.69
CA LYS A 8 -5.63 4.16 4.16
C LYS A 8 -4.92 2.91 4.63
N ASN A 9 -4.06 3.04 5.64
CA ASN A 9 -3.50 1.87 6.33
C ASN A 9 -4.59 1.23 7.22
N PHE A 10 -4.47 -0.07 7.45
CA PHE A 10 -5.44 -0.84 8.25
C PHE A 10 -5.53 -0.35 9.70
N GLY A 11 -4.39 0.03 10.32
CA GLY A 11 -4.36 0.80 11.56
C GLY A 11 -4.45 2.29 11.23
N MET A 12 -5.53 2.96 11.62
CA MET A 12 -5.88 4.34 11.22
C MET A 12 -4.94 5.46 11.75
N GLY A 13 -3.70 5.14 12.14
CA GLY A 13 -2.67 6.09 12.58
C GLY A 13 -1.59 6.32 11.52
N TYR A 14 -1.14 7.57 11.37
CA TYR A 14 0.07 7.90 10.62
C TYR A 14 1.31 7.59 11.47
N GLN A 15 2.17 6.68 10.99
CA GLN A 15 3.38 6.25 11.71
C GLN A 15 4.60 7.17 11.47
N GLY A 16 4.43 8.29 10.76
CA GLY A 16 5.53 9.14 10.33
C GLY A 16 6.41 8.45 9.27
N ASP A 17 7.72 8.71 9.31
CA ASP A 17 8.68 8.04 8.44
C ASP A 17 8.85 6.57 8.84
N VAL A 18 8.77 5.68 7.86
CA VAL A 18 9.03 4.23 8.03
C VAL A 18 10.09 3.79 7.02
N SER A 19 10.92 2.82 7.41
CA SER A 19 11.83 2.17 6.46
C SER A 19 11.07 1.26 5.48
N ILE A 20 11.65 0.98 4.32
CA ILE A 20 11.09 0.03 3.35
C ILE A 20 10.89 -1.37 3.98
N ARG A 21 11.83 -1.80 4.83
CA ARG A 21 11.73 -3.04 5.61
C ARG A 21 10.46 -3.06 6.46
N GLN A 22 10.29 -2.05 7.31
CA GLN A 22 9.12 -1.96 8.18
C GLN A 22 7.82 -1.86 7.37
N ALA A 23 7.82 -1.07 6.29
CA ALA A 23 6.65 -0.91 5.44
C ALA A 23 6.20 -2.25 4.82
N LEU A 24 7.13 -3.05 4.30
CA LEU A 24 6.82 -4.35 3.71
C LEU A 24 6.41 -5.39 4.77
N GLN A 25 7.13 -5.45 5.90
CA GLN A 25 6.82 -6.38 7.00
C GLN A 25 5.45 -6.10 7.63
N LEU A 26 5.11 -4.83 7.82
CA LEU A 26 3.82 -4.39 8.37
C LEU A 26 2.73 -4.26 7.29
N SER A 27 3.04 -4.54 6.03
CA SER A 27 2.10 -4.47 4.90
C SER A 27 1.41 -3.11 4.77
N LEU A 28 2.17 -2.01 4.92
CA LEU A 28 1.60 -0.66 4.89
C LEU A 28 1.21 -0.25 3.47
N ASN A 29 -0.06 0.16 3.31
CA ASN A 29 -0.64 0.52 2.02
C ASN A 29 -0.01 1.80 1.43
N VAL A 30 0.18 2.84 2.25
CA VAL A 30 0.64 4.14 1.76
C VAL A 30 2.06 4.07 1.16
N PRO A 31 3.08 3.50 1.83
CA PRO A 31 4.40 3.33 1.22
C PRO A 31 4.39 2.45 -0.02
N ALA A 32 3.59 1.37 -0.04
CA ALA A 32 3.49 0.48 -1.21
C ALA A 32 2.99 1.24 -2.45
N ILE A 33 1.95 2.07 -2.29
CA ILE A 33 1.45 2.90 -3.40
C ILE A 33 2.47 3.97 -3.81
N ARG A 34 3.20 4.59 -2.87
CA ARG A 34 4.25 5.57 -3.22
C ARG A 34 5.35 4.96 -4.08
N VAL A 35 5.78 3.73 -3.76
CA VAL A 35 6.80 3.04 -4.56
C VAL A 35 6.24 2.62 -5.91
N LEU A 36 5.00 2.11 -5.95
CA LEU A 36 4.35 1.75 -7.21
C LEU A 36 4.16 2.94 -8.14
N ASP A 37 3.81 4.11 -7.60
CA ASP A 37 3.66 5.36 -8.36
C ASP A 37 4.97 5.76 -9.04
N ALA A 38 6.09 5.69 -8.31
CA ALA A 38 7.42 5.97 -8.87
C ALA A 38 7.89 4.92 -9.89
N VAL A 39 7.48 3.65 -9.74
CA VAL A 39 7.81 2.57 -10.69
C VAL A 39 6.91 2.63 -11.94
N GLY A 40 5.64 2.94 -11.76
CA GLY A 40 4.60 2.91 -12.79
C GLY A 40 3.82 1.57 -12.81
N PRO A 41 2.48 1.57 -12.66
CA PRO A 41 1.64 0.37 -12.72
C PRO A 41 1.80 -0.45 -14.01
N THR A 42 1.96 0.20 -15.16
CA THR A 42 2.17 -0.47 -16.45
C THR A 42 3.45 -1.30 -16.48
N ARG A 43 4.53 -0.81 -15.84
CA ARG A 43 5.80 -1.56 -15.76
C ARG A 43 5.66 -2.79 -14.88
N LEU A 44 4.91 -2.71 -13.78
CA LEU A 44 4.60 -3.86 -12.93
C LEU A 44 3.80 -4.91 -13.71
N MET A 45 2.76 -4.51 -14.43
CA MET A 45 1.97 -5.42 -15.28
C MET A 45 2.78 -6.06 -16.40
N ALA A 46 3.70 -5.33 -17.02
CA ALA A 46 4.62 -5.89 -18.01
C ALA A 46 5.53 -6.97 -17.39
N ARG A 47 6.01 -6.74 -16.17
CA ARG A 47 6.84 -7.71 -15.43
C ARG A 47 6.08 -8.97 -15.05
N PHE A 48 4.81 -8.86 -14.66
CA PHE A 48 3.94 -10.02 -14.46
C PHE A 48 3.76 -10.84 -15.74
N ARG A 49 3.47 -10.18 -16.86
CA ARG A 49 3.35 -10.87 -18.16
C ARG A 49 4.65 -11.55 -18.57
N GLN A 50 5.79 -10.91 -18.33
CA GLN A 50 7.10 -11.52 -18.56
C GLN A 50 7.30 -12.79 -17.72
N ALA A 51 6.76 -12.80 -16.50
CA ALA A 51 6.76 -13.97 -15.62
C ALA A 51 5.74 -15.05 -16.02
N GLY A 52 5.04 -14.91 -17.14
CA GLY A 52 3.97 -15.82 -17.56
C GLY A 52 2.66 -15.65 -16.77
N VAL A 53 2.50 -14.55 -16.03
CA VAL A 53 1.31 -14.25 -15.22
C VAL A 53 0.50 -13.12 -15.85
N SER A 54 -0.79 -13.35 -16.04
CA SER A 54 -1.70 -12.37 -16.65
C SER A 54 -2.83 -12.00 -15.68
N PRO A 55 -2.62 -11.01 -14.78
CA PRO A 55 -3.66 -10.59 -13.85
C PRO A 55 -4.87 -10.01 -14.59
N ILE A 56 -6.05 -10.26 -14.03
CA ILE A 56 -7.33 -9.80 -14.54
C ILE A 56 -7.59 -8.39 -14.02
N LEU A 57 -7.81 -7.44 -14.93
CA LEU A 57 -8.24 -6.09 -14.60
C LEU A 57 -9.77 -5.98 -14.75
N PRO A 58 -10.40 -4.99 -14.10
CA PRO A 58 -11.78 -4.63 -14.41
C PRO A 58 -11.94 -4.31 -15.90
N VAL A 59 -13.14 -4.59 -16.44
CA VAL A 59 -13.44 -4.40 -17.86
C VAL A 59 -13.23 -2.94 -18.25
N ASN A 60 -12.50 -2.71 -19.35
CA ASN A 60 -12.17 -1.39 -19.89
C ASN A 60 -11.29 -0.50 -18.98
N GLU A 61 -10.63 -1.06 -17.97
CA GLU A 61 -9.72 -0.32 -17.11
C GLU A 61 -8.24 -0.57 -17.45
N ALA A 62 -7.45 0.50 -17.49
CA ALA A 62 -6.00 0.41 -17.57
C ALA A 62 -5.38 0.12 -16.19
N PRO A 63 -4.16 -0.43 -16.12
CA PRO A 63 -3.46 -0.63 -14.85
C PRO A 63 -3.29 0.69 -14.08
N GLY A 64 -3.94 0.82 -12.93
CA GLY A 64 -3.83 1.97 -12.03
C GLY A 64 -3.09 1.65 -10.73
N LEU A 65 -2.95 2.63 -9.83
CA LEU A 65 -2.30 2.41 -8.53
C LEU A 65 -3.02 1.38 -7.65
N ALA A 66 -4.32 1.15 -7.87
CA ALA A 66 -5.10 0.17 -7.13
C ALA A 66 -4.50 -1.24 -7.20
N ILE A 67 -3.76 -1.59 -8.26
CA ILE A 67 -3.09 -2.89 -8.37
C ILE A 67 -2.07 -3.12 -7.24
N GLY A 68 -1.48 -2.05 -6.69
CA GLY A 68 -0.54 -2.14 -5.58
C GLY A 68 -1.15 -2.58 -4.25
N LEU A 69 -2.48 -2.51 -4.13
CA LEU A 69 -3.24 -3.01 -2.97
C LEU A 69 -4.10 -4.22 -3.32
N GLY A 70 -3.82 -4.89 -4.44
CA GLY A 70 -4.57 -6.08 -4.87
C GLY A 70 -5.85 -5.78 -5.62
N GLY A 71 -5.97 -4.60 -6.27
CA GLY A 71 -7.08 -4.27 -7.18
C GLY A 71 -7.04 -5.02 -8.52
N VAL A 72 -6.54 -6.27 -8.53
CA VAL A 72 -6.43 -7.15 -9.70
C VAL A 72 -6.81 -8.57 -9.31
N GLY A 73 -7.43 -9.31 -10.22
CA GLY A 73 -7.65 -10.75 -10.07
C GLY A 73 -6.38 -11.53 -10.40
N VAL A 74 -5.97 -12.42 -9.49
CA VAL A 74 -4.86 -13.36 -9.68
C VAL A 74 -5.25 -14.72 -9.12
N THR A 75 -4.73 -15.79 -9.70
CA THR A 75 -4.91 -17.14 -9.14
C THR A 75 -3.85 -17.44 -8.09
N LEU A 76 -4.09 -18.44 -7.23
CA LEU A 76 -3.06 -18.93 -6.30
C LEU A 76 -1.83 -19.45 -7.06
N ARG A 77 -2.04 -20.10 -8.21
CA ARG A 77 -0.96 -20.60 -9.08
C ARG A 77 -0.07 -19.46 -9.57
N ASP A 78 -0.68 -18.35 -10.01
CA ASP A 78 0.06 -17.16 -10.45
C ASP A 78 0.94 -16.59 -9.33
N LEU A 79 0.38 -16.47 -8.12
CA LEU A 79 1.14 -15.99 -6.96
C LEU A 79 2.29 -16.94 -6.63
N VAL A 80 2.05 -18.25 -6.57
CA VAL A 80 3.13 -19.23 -6.31
C VAL A 80 4.21 -19.13 -7.39
N GLN A 81 3.85 -19.00 -8.67
CA GLN A 81 4.79 -18.85 -9.78
C GLN A 81 5.70 -17.62 -9.58
N LEU A 82 5.13 -16.47 -9.24
CA LEU A 82 5.90 -15.26 -8.96
C LEU A 82 6.86 -15.44 -7.77
N TYR A 83 6.41 -16.12 -6.72
CA TYR A 83 7.24 -16.40 -5.54
C TYR A 83 8.34 -17.43 -5.80
N THR A 84 8.19 -18.33 -6.79
CA THR A 84 9.32 -19.16 -7.23
C THR A 84 10.46 -18.30 -7.77
N GLY A 85 10.12 -17.17 -8.40
CA GLY A 85 11.10 -16.15 -8.80
C GLY A 85 11.95 -15.66 -7.62
N LEU A 86 11.32 -15.42 -6.46
CA LEU A 86 12.05 -14.98 -5.27
C LEU A 86 13.01 -16.07 -4.76
N ALA A 87 12.50 -17.29 -4.59
CA ALA A 87 13.30 -18.43 -4.15
C ALA A 87 14.45 -18.76 -5.13
N ASN A 88 14.26 -18.48 -6.43
CA ASN A 88 15.19 -18.80 -7.51
C ASN A 88 15.99 -17.59 -8.02
N GLY A 89 16.42 -16.70 -7.11
CA GLY A 89 17.37 -15.64 -7.43
C GLY A 89 16.84 -14.55 -8.38
N GLY A 90 15.52 -14.33 -8.41
CA GLY A 90 14.83 -13.38 -9.28
C GLY A 90 14.37 -13.97 -10.62
N LYS A 91 14.50 -15.29 -10.82
CA LYS A 91 14.14 -15.98 -12.07
C LYS A 91 12.88 -16.83 -11.92
N THR A 92 11.81 -16.45 -12.60
CA THR A 92 10.57 -17.23 -12.65
C THR A 92 10.58 -18.24 -13.78
N HIS A 93 9.96 -19.39 -13.53
CA HIS A 93 9.65 -20.39 -14.55
C HIS A 93 8.15 -20.62 -14.57
N THR A 94 7.60 -20.95 -15.74
CA THR A 94 6.22 -21.45 -15.81
C THR A 94 6.10 -22.69 -14.92
N LEU A 95 5.10 -22.72 -14.05
CA LEU A 95 4.84 -23.90 -13.22
C LEU A 95 4.30 -25.02 -14.09
N HIS A 96 4.74 -26.24 -13.78
CA HIS A 96 4.28 -27.47 -14.40
C HIS A 96 3.82 -28.44 -13.31
N ASP A 97 2.77 -29.22 -13.57
CA ASP A 97 2.32 -30.27 -12.67
C ASP A 97 2.84 -31.67 -13.06
N GLY A 98 3.61 -31.75 -14.16
CA GLY A 98 4.22 -32.98 -14.66
C GLY A 98 3.30 -33.81 -15.54
N THR A 99 2.11 -33.29 -15.86
CA THR A 99 1.20 -33.90 -16.84
C THR A 99 1.42 -33.38 -18.26
N GLU A 100 2.24 -32.33 -18.41
CA GLU A 100 2.56 -31.74 -19.69
C GLU A 100 3.49 -32.64 -20.54
N PRO A 101 3.44 -32.51 -21.89
CA PRO A 101 4.39 -33.17 -22.78
C PRO A 101 5.84 -32.87 -22.42
N ALA A 102 6.75 -33.81 -22.67
CA ALA A 102 8.17 -33.67 -22.29
C ALA A 102 8.88 -32.48 -22.96
N ASP A 103 8.36 -32.03 -24.11
CA ASP A 103 8.81 -30.90 -24.91
C ASP A 103 8.01 -29.61 -24.64
N ALA A 104 7.14 -29.59 -23.64
CA ALA A 104 6.41 -28.39 -23.25
C ALA A 104 7.39 -27.23 -22.99
N GLU A 105 7.09 -26.09 -23.62
CA GLU A 105 7.96 -24.93 -23.61
C GLU A 105 8.18 -24.41 -22.19
N ARG A 106 9.45 -24.44 -21.74
CA ARG A 106 9.85 -23.96 -20.42
C ARG A 106 10.20 -22.49 -20.48
N THR A 107 9.19 -21.64 -20.44
CA THR A 107 9.41 -20.19 -20.39
C THR A 107 10.10 -19.83 -19.08
N SER A 108 11.19 -19.08 -19.19
CA SER A 108 11.90 -18.52 -18.04
C SER A 108 12.05 -17.02 -18.22
N ALA A 109 11.94 -16.28 -17.12
CA ALA A 109 12.08 -14.84 -17.12
C ALA A 109 12.84 -14.37 -15.88
N THR A 110 13.72 -13.39 -16.07
CA THR A 110 14.35 -12.69 -14.95
C THR A 110 13.50 -11.46 -14.63
N ILE A 111 12.86 -11.48 -13.47
CA ILE A 111 11.99 -10.40 -12.99
C ILE A 111 12.67 -9.51 -11.95
N LEU A 112 13.76 -9.95 -11.33
CA LEU A 112 14.55 -9.18 -10.38
C LEU A 112 16.03 -9.50 -10.57
N ASP A 113 16.90 -8.50 -10.37
CA ASP A 113 18.33 -8.78 -10.21
C ASP A 113 18.60 -9.42 -8.85
N GLY A 114 19.78 -10.04 -8.70
CA GLY A 114 20.13 -10.79 -7.50
C GLY A 114 20.20 -9.95 -6.23
N GLN A 115 20.57 -8.67 -6.32
CA GLN A 115 20.68 -7.80 -5.15
C GLN A 115 19.29 -7.37 -4.65
N ALA A 116 18.44 -6.89 -5.56
CA ALA A 116 17.06 -6.55 -5.26
C ALA A 116 16.28 -7.76 -4.74
N ASN A 117 16.48 -8.93 -5.35
CA ASN A 117 15.85 -10.17 -4.91
C ASN A 117 16.26 -10.54 -3.48
N TRP A 118 17.57 -10.53 -3.18
CA TRP A 118 18.04 -10.83 -1.83
C TRP A 118 17.51 -9.84 -0.79
N GLN A 119 17.45 -8.54 -1.10
CA GLN A 119 16.91 -7.54 -0.18
C GLN A 119 15.45 -7.81 0.18
N ILE A 120 14.64 -8.25 -0.80
CA ILE A 120 13.25 -8.65 -0.56
C ILE A 120 13.20 -9.89 0.35
N ILE A 121 13.99 -10.92 0.06
CA ILE A 121 14.07 -12.13 0.88
C ILE A 121 14.47 -11.79 2.33
N ASP A 122 15.50 -10.96 2.51
CA ASP A 122 16.01 -10.55 3.82
C ASP A 122 14.99 -9.71 4.61
N ILE A 123 14.13 -8.95 3.93
CA ILE A 123 13.00 -8.26 4.57
C ILE A 123 11.92 -9.26 5.00
N LEU A 124 11.54 -10.18 4.11
CA LEU A 124 10.47 -11.16 4.34
C LEU A 124 10.87 -12.25 5.36
N SER A 125 12.14 -12.61 5.45
CA SER A 125 12.67 -13.55 6.46
C SER A 125 12.60 -13.00 7.88
N GLY A 126 12.54 -11.67 8.01
CA GLY A 126 12.38 -10.98 9.29
C GLY A 126 10.92 -10.79 9.72
N VAL A 127 9.93 -11.25 8.95
CA VAL A 127 8.52 -11.20 9.36
C VAL A 127 8.33 -12.19 10.52
N LYS A 128 7.75 -11.71 11.62
CA LYS A 128 7.47 -12.55 12.79
C LYS A 128 6.52 -13.68 12.40
N PRO A 129 6.83 -14.96 12.70
CA PRO A 129 5.93 -16.09 12.46
C PRO A 129 4.55 -15.88 13.10
N PRO A 130 3.50 -16.55 12.57
CA PRO A 130 2.18 -16.54 13.19
C PRO A 130 2.25 -17.07 14.63
N GLU A 131 1.27 -16.68 15.45
CA GLU A 131 1.24 -17.08 16.86
C GLU A 131 1.27 -18.61 17.02
N GLY A 132 2.12 -19.10 17.92
CA GLY A 132 2.34 -20.53 18.14
C GLY A 132 3.30 -21.20 17.14
N ALA A 133 3.70 -20.54 16.05
CA ALA A 133 4.67 -21.11 15.11
C ALA A 133 6.12 -20.78 15.47
N LEU A 134 7.01 -21.75 15.26
CA LEU A 134 8.45 -21.56 15.39
C LEU A 134 9.04 -20.83 14.18
N GLN A 135 10.14 -20.11 14.39
CA GLN A 135 10.91 -19.52 13.29
C GLN A 135 11.73 -20.62 12.59
N ARG A 136 11.34 -20.97 11.34
CA ARG A 136 11.92 -22.10 10.59
C ARG A 136 12.71 -21.68 9.33
N GLY A 137 13.25 -20.46 9.30
CA GLY A 137 13.97 -19.97 8.12
C GLY A 137 13.08 -19.80 6.88
N ILE A 138 11.77 -19.64 7.08
CA ILE A 138 10.78 -19.40 6.02
C ILE A 138 10.63 -17.89 5.85
N ALA A 139 10.82 -17.38 4.64
CA ALA A 139 10.42 -16.03 4.27
C ALA A 139 8.97 -16.07 3.77
N TYR A 140 8.11 -15.17 4.24
CA TYR A 140 6.70 -15.20 3.83
C TYR A 140 6.03 -13.83 3.86
N LYS A 141 4.90 -13.74 3.17
CA LYS A 141 4.05 -12.56 3.16
C LYS A 141 2.58 -12.96 3.26
N THR A 142 1.84 -12.21 4.06
CA THR A 142 0.39 -12.32 4.19
C THR A 142 -0.35 -11.34 3.29
N GLY A 143 -1.59 -11.68 2.92
CA GLY A 143 -2.50 -10.80 2.21
C GLY A 143 -3.92 -10.94 2.76
N THR A 144 -4.66 -9.84 2.81
CA THR A 144 -6.08 -9.83 3.17
C THR A 144 -6.80 -8.91 2.20
N SER A 145 -7.84 -9.41 1.52
CA SER A 145 -8.61 -8.60 0.58
C SER A 145 -9.61 -7.68 1.29
N TYR A 146 -10.12 -6.69 0.56
CA TYR A 146 -11.15 -5.79 1.05
C TYR A 146 -12.42 -6.56 1.46
N GLY A 147 -13.00 -6.19 2.59
CA GLY A 147 -14.21 -6.84 3.11
C GLY A 147 -13.99 -8.24 3.66
N TYR A 148 -12.74 -8.64 3.96
CA TYR A 148 -12.40 -9.92 4.58
C TYR A 148 -12.92 -11.13 3.78
N ARG A 149 -12.78 -11.08 2.45
CA ARG A 149 -13.22 -12.15 1.54
C ARG A 149 -12.15 -13.22 1.33
N ASP A 150 -10.89 -12.78 1.33
CA ASP A 150 -9.73 -13.64 1.06
C ASP A 150 -8.64 -13.42 2.11
N ALA A 151 -8.10 -14.52 2.61
CA ALA A 151 -6.86 -14.57 3.38
C ALA A 151 -5.82 -15.36 2.58
N TRP A 152 -4.71 -14.70 2.29
CA TRP A 152 -3.58 -15.27 1.56
C TRP A 152 -2.35 -15.36 2.46
N SER A 153 -1.55 -16.40 2.26
CA SER A 153 -0.18 -16.47 2.75
C SER A 153 0.67 -17.20 1.72
N VAL A 154 1.75 -16.59 1.26
CA VAL A 154 2.72 -17.23 0.37
C VAL A 154 4.09 -17.11 1.01
N GLY A 155 4.81 -18.23 1.07
CA GLY A 155 6.07 -18.34 1.78
C GLY A 155 6.96 -19.40 1.18
N PHE A 156 8.25 -19.28 1.45
CA PHE A 156 9.27 -20.10 0.82
C PHE A 156 10.49 -20.26 1.71
N ASP A 157 11.20 -21.37 1.51
CA ASP A 157 12.57 -21.57 1.97
C ASP A 157 13.52 -21.50 0.76
N GLY A 158 14.76 -21.98 0.90
CA GLY A 158 15.74 -21.97 -0.19
C GLY A 158 15.41 -22.89 -1.38
N ARG A 159 14.32 -23.65 -1.34
CA ARG A 159 13.96 -24.62 -2.40
C ARG A 159 12.47 -24.71 -2.71
N TYR A 160 11.61 -24.60 -1.71
CA TYR A 160 10.18 -24.86 -1.82
C TYR A 160 9.38 -23.58 -1.60
N VAL A 161 8.32 -23.42 -2.40
CA VAL A 161 7.33 -22.35 -2.26
C VAL A 161 5.99 -22.99 -1.92
N LEU A 162 5.33 -22.46 -0.90
CA LEU A 162 3.99 -22.86 -0.50
C LEU A 162 3.07 -21.63 -0.53
N GLY A 163 1.93 -21.78 -1.18
CA GLY A 163 0.88 -20.77 -1.19
C GLY A 163 -0.40 -21.32 -0.55
N VAL A 164 -1.03 -20.51 0.29
CA VAL A 164 -2.28 -20.82 0.98
C VAL A 164 -3.28 -19.72 0.70
N TRP A 165 -4.49 -20.12 0.33
CA TRP A 165 -5.67 -19.27 0.29
C TRP A 165 -6.75 -19.85 1.20
N VAL A 166 -7.43 -18.97 1.93
CA VAL A 166 -8.62 -19.28 2.71
C VAL A 166 -9.66 -18.23 2.37
N GLY A 167 -10.86 -18.67 2.03
CA GLY A 167 -11.97 -17.79 1.68
C GLY A 167 -13.20 -18.63 1.32
N ARG A 168 -14.28 -17.94 0.95
CA ARG A 168 -15.48 -18.62 0.46
C ARG A 168 -15.45 -18.69 -1.07
N PRO A 169 -15.82 -19.83 -1.68
CA PRO A 169 -15.91 -19.95 -3.14
C PRO A 169 -16.90 -18.96 -3.78
N ASP A 170 -17.89 -18.48 -3.03
CA ASP A 170 -18.87 -17.47 -3.48
C ASP A 170 -18.39 -16.02 -3.28
N ALA A 171 -17.13 -15.83 -2.90
CA ALA A 171 -16.52 -14.55 -2.54
C ALA A 171 -17.22 -13.81 -1.39
N GLY A 172 -18.08 -14.48 -0.60
CA GLY A 172 -18.73 -13.88 0.56
C GLY A 172 -17.74 -13.39 1.61
N ALA A 173 -18.09 -12.32 2.34
CA ALA A 173 -17.28 -11.83 3.45
C ALA A 173 -17.25 -12.84 4.60
N VAL A 174 -16.09 -13.03 5.21
CA VAL A 174 -15.90 -13.86 6.41
C VAL A 174 -15.38 -12.96 7.52
N PRO A 175 -16.22 -12.53 8.48
CA PRO A 175 -15.78 -11.69 9.59
C PRO A 175 -14.60 -12.31 10.35
N GLY A 176 -13.56 -11.52 10.60
CA GLY A 176 -12.34 -11.98 11.29
C GLY A 176 -11.33 -12.72 10.40
N LEU A 177 -11.66 -12.98 9.13
CA LEU A 177 -10.73 -13.61 8.19
C LEU A 177 -9.57 -12.66 7.88
N SER A 178 -8.34 -13.12 8.07
CA SER A 178 -7.15 -12.38 7.66
C SER A 178 -6.01 -13.32 7.29
N GLY A 179 -5.11 -12.86 6.41
CA GLY A 179 -3.95 -13.65 6.00
C GLY A 179 -3.09 -14.11 7.18
N TYR A 180 -2.90 -13.25 8.19
CA TYR A 180 -2.05 -13.57 9.34
C TYR A 180 -2.71 -14.54 10.33
N VAL A 181 -4.01 -14.41 10.59
CA VAL A 181 -4.71 -15.27 11.56
C VAL A 181 -5.11 -16.61 10.94
N SER A 182 -5.42 -16.64 9.64
CA SER A 182 -6.03 -17.81 9.00
C SER A 182 -5.08 -18.55 8.05
N ALA A 183 -4.46 -17.86 7.09
CA ALA A 183 -3.66 -18.51 6.06
C ALA A 183 -2.22 -18.79 6.51
N ALA A 184 -1.60 -17.91 7.30
CA ALA A 184 -0.22 -18.07 7.74
C ALA A 184 -0.01 -19.29 8.65
N PRO A 185 -0.86 -19.60 9.64
CA PRO A 185 -0.69 -20.82 10.44
C PRO A 185 -0.74 -22.09 9.59
N ILE A 186 -1.64 -22.16 8.61
CA ILE A 186 -1.74 -23.30 7.67
C ILE A 186 -0.46 -23.41 6.84
N LEU A 187 0.11 -22.29 6.39
CA LEU A 187 1.37 -22.29 5.66
C LEU A 187 2.52 -22.87 6.50
N PHE A 188 2.68 -22.41 7.75
CA PHE A 188 3.75 -22.88 8.62
C PHE A 188 3.56 -24.35 8.99
N GLU A 189 2.32 -24.76 9.29
CA GLU A 189 2.01 -26.17 9.56
C GLU A 189 2.22 -27.05 8.31
N GLY A 190 1.93 -26.53 7.11
CA GLY A 190 2.21 -27.21 5.85
C GLY A 190 3.70 -27.50 5.68
N PHE A 191 4.58 -26.53 5.94
CA PHE A 191 6.02 -26.78 5.95
C PHE A 191 6.44 -27.80 7.01
N VAL A 192 5.86 -27.76 8.22
CA VAL A 192 6.16 -28.72 9.29
C VAL A 192 5.71 -30.14 8.92
N ARG A 193 4.47 -30.29 8.45
CA ARG A 193 3.86 -31.59 8.14
C ARG A 193 4.31 -32.20 6.82
N SER A 194 4.85 -31.40 5.90
CA SER A 194 5.38 -31.90 4.62
C SER A 194 6.50 -32.94 4.79
N GLY A 195 7.19 -32.94 5.94
CA GLY A 195 8.38 -33.77 6.18
C GLY A 195 9.60 -33.34 5.35
N LEU A 196 9.50 -32.24 4.59
CA LEU A 196 10.61 -31.71 3.81
C LEU A 196 11.66 -31.09 4.73
N ALA A 197 12.92 -31.43 4.47
CA ALA A 197 14.04 -30.78 5.15
C ALA A 197 14.09 -29.30 4.75
N THR A 198 14.14 -28.42 5.74
CA THR A 198 14.26 -26.97 5.51
C THR A 198 15.56 -26.66 4.79
N VAL A 199 15.47 -25.94 3.68
CA VAL A 199 16.62 -25.44 2.94
C VAL A 199 16.89 -23.98 3.32
N PRO A 200 18.11 -23.61 3.75
CA PRO A 200 18.43 -22.24 4.08
C PRO A 200 18.18 -21.27 2.92
N LEU A 201 17.67 -20.08 3.23
CA LEU A 201 17.54 -19.00 2.26
C LEU A 201 18.94 -18.56 1.75
N PRO A 202 19.02 -17.99 0.53
CA PRO A 202 20.28 -17.50 -0.02
C PRO A 202 21.00 -16.51 0.92
N GLY A 203 22.30 -16.73 1.10
CA GLY A 203 23.16 -15.82 1.86
C GLY A 203 23.33 -14.46 1.19
N LYS A 204 23.84 -13.49 1.94
CA LYS A 204 24.10 -12.13 1.46
C LYS A 204 25.05 -12.13 0.26
N PRO A 205 24.68 -11.55 -0.90
CA PRO A 205 25.57 -11.44 -2.05
C PRO A 205 26.84 -10.62 -1.72
N PRO A 206 27.99 -10.98 -2.29
CA PRO A 206 29.21 -10.19 -2.18
C PRO A 206 29.02 -8.75 -2.68
N GLY A 207 29.67 -7.78 -2.04
CA GLY A 207 29.60 -6.37 -2.43
C GLY A 207 28.29 -5.67 -2.07
N MET A 208 27.36 -6.34 -1.39
CA MET A 208 26.10 -5.70 -1.01
C MET A 208 26.29 -4.69 0.12
N PHE A 209 25.98 -3.44 -0.22
CA PHE A 209 26.02 -2.29 0.68
C PHE A 209 24.74 -2.23 1.54
N SER A 210 24.90 -2.22 2.87
CA SER A 210 23.81 -1.98 3.83
C SER A 210 24.21 -0.81 4.73
N PRO A 211 24.12 0.42 4.23
CA PRO A 211 24.47 1.60 5.02
C PRO A 211 23.47 1.76 6.16
N ARG A 212 23.95 2.24 7.31
CA ARG A 212 23.04 2.69 8.36
C ARG A 212 22.39 3.99 7.90
N ARG A 213 21.21 4.30 8.44
CA ARG A 213 20.49 5.52 8.04
C ARG A 213 21.33 6.77 8.33
N GLU A 214 22.06 6.79 9.44
CA GLU A 214 22.98 7.88 9.78
C GLU A 214 24.14 8.06 8.79
N ASP A 215 24.49 7.01 8.04
CA ASP A 215 25.58 7.02 7.05
C ASP A 215 25.09 7.46 5.66
N LEU A 216 23.77 7.63 5.47
CA LEU A 216 23.18 8.02 4.18
C LEU A 216 23.22 9.55 3.99
N PRO A 217 23.59 10.05 2.80
CA PRO A 217 23.34 11.43 2.40
C PRO A 217 21.87 11.81 2.62
N VAL A 218 21.60 13.07 2.99
CA VAL A 218 20.25 13.56 3.29
C VAL A 218 19.25 13.30 2.14
N THR A 219 19.73 13.34 0.90
CA THR A 219 18.93 13.06 -0.32
C THR A 219 18.56 11.58 -0.50
N LEU A 220 19.29 10.67 0.15
CA LEU A 220 19.03 9.22 0.14
C LEU A 220 18.37 8.74 1.45
N ALA A 221 18.36 9.58 2.48
CA ALA A 221 17.79 9.25 3.79
C ALA A 221 16.25 9.19 3.79
N ARG A 222 15.59 9.79 2.80
CA ARG A 222 14.12 9.78 2.64
C ARG A 222 13.73 9.58 1.20
N PHE A 223 12.83 8.62 0.96
CA PHE A 223 12.18 8.47 -0.32
C PHE A 223 11.04 9.50 -0.46
N GLY A 224 11.20 10.45 -1.37
CA GLY A 224 10.19 11.42 -1.76
C GLY A 224 10.17 11.56 -3.27
N ALA A 225 9.15 10.99 -3.93
CA ALA A 225 8.88 11.32 -5.32
C ALA A 225 8.29 12.75 -5.35
N GLY A 226 9.01 13.69 -5.96
CA GLY A 226 8.39 14.93 -6.42
C GLY A 226 7.38 14.63 -7.53
N SER A 227 6.51 15.59 -7.85
CA SER A 227 5.53 15.47 -8.96
C SER A 227 6.15 15.11 -10.31
N ASP A 228 7.47 15.28 -10.45
CA ASP A 228 8.20 15.18 -11.72
C ASP A 228 9.10 13.92 -11.78
N GLY A 229 8.95 12.98 -10.84
CA GLY A 229 9.72 11.72 -10.82
C GLY A 229 11.21 11.86 -10.44
N LEU A 230 11.67 13.07 -10.15
CA LEU A 230 13.01 13.35 -9.61
C LEU A 230 12.99 13.32 -8.08
N VAL A 231 14.07 12.80 -7.48
CA VAL A 231 14.31 12.81 -6.04
C VAL A 231 14.52 14.27 -5.60
N GLN A 232 13.47 14.92 -5.10
CA GLN A 232 13.57 16.29 -4.61
C GLN A 232 14.29 16.31 -3.25
N ALA A 233 15.44 16.98 -3.22
CA ALA A 233 16.25 17.20 -2.03
C ALA A 233 15.61 18.17 -1.01
N THR A 234 14.50 18.81 -1.36
CA THR A 234 13.83 19.79 -0.50
C THR A 234 12.49 19.26 -0.02
N VAL A 235 12.34 19.12 1.29
CA VAL A 235 11.06 18.91 1.97
C VAL A 235 10.23 20.19 1.81
N SER A 236 9.64 20.38 0.64
CA SER A 236 8.57 21.37 0.49
C SER A 236 7.31 20.71 1.03
N GLU A 237 6.86 21.13 2.20
CA GLU A 237 5.54 20.73 2.69
C GLU A 237 4.51 21.18 1.64
N PRO A 238 3.68 20.27 1.09
CA PRO A 238 2.79 20.58 -0.02
C PRO A 238 1.86 21.74 0.34
N ALA A 239 1.32 22.47 -0.64
CA ALA A 239 0.34 23.53 -0.38
C ALA A 239 -0.87 22.99 0.43
N PRO A 240 -1.53 23.82 1.26
CA PRO A 240 -2.71 23.37 1.99
C PRO A 240 -3.79 22.93 1.02
N THR A 241 -4.57 21.91 1.38
CA THR A 241 -5.70 21.40 0.62
C THR A 241 -6.84 21.09 1.59
N ILE A 242 -8.06 21.51 1.27
CA ILE A 242 -9.24 21.19 2.08
C ILE A 242 -9.67 19.77 1.73
N ILE A 243 -9.67 18.88 2.72
CA ILE A 243 -10.03 17.46 2.53
C ILE A 243 -11.47 17.17 2.96
N PHE A 244 -12.06 18.04 3.77
CA PHE A 244 -13.47 18.00 4.12
C PHE A 244 -13.94 19.41 4.51
N PRO A 245 -15.10 19.86 4.02
CA PRO A 245 -15.89 19.22 2.96
C PRO A 245 -15.15 19.24 1.59
N PRO A 246 -15.41 18.27 0.68
CA PRO A 246 -14.86 18.33 -0.67
C PRO A 246 -15.53 19.42 -1.51
N ASP A 247 -14.88 19.84 -2.60
CA ASP A 247 -15.46 20.80 -3.54
C ASP A 247 -16.74 20.23 -4.18
N GLY A 248 -17.78 21.07 -4.24
CA GLY A 248 -19.11 20.69 -4.72
C GLY A 248 -19.96 19.90 -3.73
N ALA A 249 -19.51 19.68 -2.49
CA ALA A 249 -20.28 18.91 -1.51
C ALA A 249 -21.62 19.58 -1.16
N ARG A 250 -22.66 18.76 -1.01
CA ARG A 250 -23.93 19.14 -0.37
C ARG A 250 -23.92 18.63 1.06
N VAL A 251 -24.16 19.50 2.03
CA VAL A 251 -24.07 19.18 3.45
C VAL A 251 -25.36 19.56 4.15
N ASP A 252 -26.10 18.57 4.63
CA ASP A 252 -27.27 18.75 5.47
C ASP A 252 -26.81 19.01 6.92
N LEU A 253 -27.08 20.20 7.41
CA LEU A 253 -26.74 20.65 8.77
C LEU A 253 -27.98 20.99 9.59
N GLY A 254 -29.18 20.67 9.07
CA GLY A 254 -30.45 20.99 9.73
C GLY A 254 -30.66 22.49 9.88
N THR A 255 -30.27 23.30 8.88
CA THR A 255 -30.25 24.77 8.98
C THR A 255 -31.62 25.42 9.20
N ASN A 256 -32.71 24.66 8.98
CA ASN A 256 -34.10 25.06 9.26
C ASN A 256 -34.57 24.72 10.69
N SER A 257 -33.69 24.21 11.55
CA SER A 257 -33.98 23.90 12.96
C SER A 257 -33.15 24.79 13.89
N ALA A 258 -33.65 25.02 15.11
CA ALA A 258 -32.96 25.83 16.13
C ALA A 258 -31.60 25.25 16.56
N ASP A 259 -31.28 24.01 16.15
CA ASP A 259 -30.08 23.24 16.50
C ASP A 259 -29.23 22.92 15.25
N ALA A 260 -28.91 23.92 14.44
CA ALA A 260 -28.04 23.74 13.27
C ALA A 260 -26.66 23.20 13.70
N SER A 261 -26.25 22.07 13.13
CA SER A 261 -24.98 21.43 13.49
C SER A 261 -23.77 22.15 12.87
N PRO A 262 -22.66 22.32 13.60
CA PRO A 262 -21.49 22.97 13.05
C PRO A 262 -20.79 22.07 12.01
N LEU A 263 -20.30 22.67 10.94
CA LEU A 263 -19.51 21.99 9.90
C LEU A 263 -18.05 21.86 10.33
N VAL A 264 -17.59 20.62 10.47
CA VAL A 264 -16.16 20.34 10.67
C VAL A 264 -15.41 20.60 9.37
N LEU A 265 -14.29 21.31 9.46
CA LEU A 265 -13.36 21.58 8.39
C LEU A 265 -12.08 20.82 8.63
N LYS A 266 -11.53 20.18 7.59
CA LYS A 266 -10.27 19.44 7.68
C LYS A 266 -9.37 19.82 6.52
N LEU A 267 -8.09 20.02 6.81
CA LEU A 267 -7.07 20.30 5.81
C LEU A 267 -5.92 19.28 5.85
N GLN A 268 -5.20 19.18 4.75
CA GLN A 268 -3.95 18.44 4.61
C GLN A 268 -2.92 19.32 3.90
N GLY A 269 -1.62 19.07 4.10
CA GLY A 269 -0.57 19.97 3.61
C GLY A 269 -0.60 21.33 4.31
N GLY A 270 0.21 22.26 3.82
CA GLY A 270 0.34 23.62 4.32
C GLY A 270 1.18 23.72 5.59
N ARG A 271 1.84 24.87 5.73
CA ARG A 271 2.67 25.19 6.89
C ARG A 271 1.83 25.93 7.94
N ALA A 272 1.73 25.37 9.14
CA ALA A 272 1.06 26.04 10.24
C ALA A 272 1.77 27.38 10.60
N PRO A 273 1.04 28.38 11.12
CA PRO A 273 -0.39 28.35 11.42
C PRO A 273 -1.30 28.52 10.20
N PHE A 274 -2.57 28.15 10.38
CA PHE A 274 -3.62 28.21 9.37
C PHE A 274 -4.64 29.29 9.72
N ARG A 275 -5.13 29.97 8.68
CA ARG A 275 -6.25 30.91 8.77
C ARG A 275 -7.38 30.43 7.88
N TRP A 276 -8.54 30.21 8.48
CA TRP A 276 -9.74 29.81 7.76
C TRP A 276 -10.63 31.01 7.47
N LEU A 277 -11.25 31.02 6.29
CA LEU A 277 -12.22 31.99 5.85
C LEU A 277 -13.49 31.24 5.40
N ALA A 278 -14.66 31.72 5.81
CA ALA A 278 -15.95 31.33 5.26
C ALA A 278 -16.57 32.55 4.59
N ASN A 279 -16.89 32.44 3.30
CA ASN A 279 -17.45 33.54 2.51
C ASN A 279 -16.61 34.82 2.59
N GLY A 280 -15.27 34.66 2.59
CA GLY A 280 -14.30 35.75 2.74
C GLY A 280 -14.14 36.31 4.16
N LYS A 281 -14.97 35.91 5.13
CA LYS A 281 -14.86 36.33 6.53
C LYS A 281 -13.98 35.36 7.32
N PRO A 282 -13.02 35.85 8.13
CA PRO A 282 -12.17 34.99 8.92
C PRO A 282 -12.94 34.29 10.04
N LEU A 283 -12.67 32.99 10.20
CA LEU A 283 -13.07 32.26 11.40
C LEU A 283 -12.20 32.68 12.59
N ALA A 284 -12.74 32.58 13.80
CA ALA A 284 -12.05 33.01 15.00
C ALA A 284 -10.75 32.23 15.23
N GLY A 285 -9.64 32.95 15.42
CA GLY A 285 -8.34 32.41 15.81
C GLY A 285 -7.37 32.12 14.65
N ILE A 286 -6.12 31.91 15.03
CA ILE A 286 -5.04 31.40 14.18
C ILE A 286 -4.75 30.00 14.72
N ASP A 287 -5.04 28.96 13.95
CA ASP A 287 -4.98 27.59 14.45
C ASP A 287 -3.75 26.85 13.94
N ARG A 288 -3.05 26.13 14.81
CA ARG A 288 -1.98 25.20 14.41
C ARG A 288 -2.53 23.82 14.07
N ARG A 289 -3.79 23.55 14.42
CA ARG A 289 -4.49 22.30 14.12
C ARG A 289 -4.94 22.29 12.66
N ARG A 290 -4.96 21.09 12.08
CA ARG A 290 -5.42 20.84 10.71
C ARG A 290 -6.94 20.64 10.62
N THR A 291 -7.65 20.97 11.69
CA THR A 291 -9.09 20.82 11.85
C THR A 291 -9.65 22.12 12.42
N ALA A 292 -10.75 22.60 11.88
CA ALA A 292 -11.50 23.73 12.41
C ALA A 292 -13.00 23.40 12.38
N THR A 293 -13.80 24.27 12.97
CA THR A 293 -15.26 24.12 13.00
C THR A 293 -15.88 25.44 12.58
N TRP A 294 -16.89 25.38 11.70
CA TRP A 294 -17.59 26.54 11.17
C TRP A 294 -19.09 26.38 11.38
N GLN A 295 -19.74 27.42 11.92
CA GLN A 295 -21.19 27.50 11.96
C GLN A 295 -21.68 28.31 10.74
N PRO A 296 -22.49 27.72 9.84
CA PRO A 296 -23.09 28.46 8.72
C PRO A 296 -24.10 29.50 9.21
N ASP A 297 -24.15 30.63 8.51
CA ASP A 297 -25.14 31.69 8.75
C ASP A 297 -26.55 31.30 8.23
N GLY A 298 -26.65 30.28 7.37
CA GLY A 298 -27.90 29.79 6.78
C GLY A 298 -27.66 28.81 5.62
N ALA A 299 -28.75 28.35 5.00
CA ALA A 299 -28.70 27.50 3.81
C ALA A 299 -28.18 28.25 2.57
N GLY A 300 -27.54 27.51 1.67
CA GLY A 300 -27.07 28.01 0.37
C GLY A 300 -25.60 27.74 0.08
N TYR A 301 -25.09 28.35 -0.99
CA TYR A 301 -23.69 28.20 -1.38
C TYR A 301 -22.76 28.93 -0.41
N SER A 302 -21.70 28.25 0.00
CA SER A 302 -20.62 28.83 0.80
C SER A 302 -19.26 28.48 0.23
N THR A 303 -18.34 29.43 0.29
CA THR A 303 -16.93 29.26 -0.11
C THR A 303 -16.07 29.20 1.13
N LEU A 304 -15.37 28.07 1.31
CA LEU A 304 -14.47 27.84 2.43
C LEU A 304 -13.04 27.92 1.92
N THR A 305 -12.20 28.73 2.56
CA THR A 305 -10.80 28.93 2.17
C THR A 305 -9.88 28.75 3.37
N VAL A 306 -8.76 28.08 3.17
CA VAL A 306 -7.67 28.00 4.15
C VAL A 306 -6.42 28.66 3.57
N ILE A 307 -5.72 29.44 4.39
CA ILE A 307 -4.44 30.08 4.07
C ILE A 307 -3.39 29.59 5.06
N ASP A 308 -2.22 29.18 4.57
CA ASP A 308 -1.10 28.75 5.41
C ASP A 308 -0.11 29.90 5.71
N ALA A 309 0.87 29.65 6.57
CA ALA A 309 1.87 30.63 6.98
C ALA A 309 2.78 31.13 5.85
N ALA A 310 2.84 30.39 4.74
CA ALA A 310 3.56 30.77 3.53
C ALA A 310 2.69 31.57 2.55
N GLY A 311 1.44 31.90 2.93
CA GLY A 311 0.50 32.65 2.09
C GLY A 311 -0.17 31.80 1.00
N ARG A 312 0.02 30.47 1.01
CA ARG A 312 -0.62 29.57 0.04
C ARG A 312 -2.04 29.28 0.50
N ALA A 313 -2.97 29.26 -0.45
CA ALA A 313 -4.40 29.09 -0.16
C ALA A 313 -5.02 27.92 -0.93
N ALA A 314 -6.05 27.32 -0.35
CA ALA A 314 -6.97 26.41 -1.04
C ALA A 314 -8.41 26.76 -0.70
N SER A 315 -9.29 26.63 -1.68
CA SER A 315 -10.71 26.97 -1.56
C SER A 315 -11.58 25.82 -2.06
N VAL A 316 -12.74 25.66 -1.44
CA VAL A 316 -13.82 24.75 -1.89
C VAL A 316 -15.15 25.49 -1.84
N LYS A 317 -16.06 25.16 -2.76
CA LYS A 317 -17.45 25.59 -2.75
C LYS A 317 -18.32 24.45 -2.27
N VAL A 318 -19.24 24.74 -1.37
CA VAL A 318 -20.20 23.77 -0.83
C VAL A 318 -21.60 24.35 -0.83
N PHE A 319 -22.60 23.48 -0.85
CA PHE A 319 -24.00 23.84 -0.66
C PHE A 319 -24.46 23.32 0.69
N VAL A 320 -24.89 24.23 1.56
CA VAL A 320 -25.43 23.89 2.88
C VAL A 320 -26.95 23.85 2.79
N GLU A 321 -27.57 22.77 3.28
CA GLU A 321 -29.02 22.59 3.40
C GLU A 321 -29.45 22.28 4.83
#